data_AF-A0A7W5CEX4-F1
#
_entry.id   AF-A0A7W5CEX4-F1
#
_cell.length_a   1.000
_cell.length_b   1.000
_cell.length_c   1.000
_cell.angle_alpha   90.00
_cell.angle_beta   90.00
_cell.angle_gamma   90.00
#
_symmetry.space_group_name_H-M   'P 1'
#
loop_
_entity.id
_entity.type
_entity.pdbx_description
1 polymer ?
#
loop_
_entity_poly.entity_id
_entity_poly.type
_entity_poly.pdbx_seq_one_letter_code
_entity_poly.pdbx_strand_id
1 'polypeptide(L)'
;MKIHVKQGWQLAVKHFYLVILLFLYQLLWGFFLYRFIDSVVSPLLRRYPGSYPSDTAAQVFMTEAQFQLFKTDIISPYVWMLGGLLAARMLLTPLFNAGLFYSFNQARSDGSTRFLEGIKKTWKPVVLLYWIEAVLSIAPAWYVLPRSLDALLESGSTTELLQAVLPGAALWLLWGTVLHLMFLAMQFGATSGEGVFRSLWRALRNFLSYAAISLIMWGIGAAAGLVVTSLSMLWAGLFALILHQGYHLIRTLMKVWTIAAQYDCLQTKQL
;
A
#
# COMPACT_ATOMS: atom_id res chain seq x y z
N MET A 1 3.55 24.09 8.57
CA MET A 1 2.59 23.05 8.12
C MET A 1 1.81 23.47 6.88
N LYS A 2 0.97 24.53 6.90
CA LYS A 2 0.18 24.97 5.72
C LYS A 2 1.02 25.26 4.46
N ILE A 3 2.21 25.84 4.64
CA ILE A 3 3.14 26.17 3.53
C ILE A 3 3.67 24.91 2.84
N HIS A 4 4.13 23.91 3.61
CA HIS A 4 4.61 22.62 3.06
C HIS A 4 3.52 21.84 2.34
N VAL A 5 2.28 21.89 2.86
CA VAL A 5 1.12 21.26 2.21
C VAL A 5 0.83 21.95 0.86
N LYS A 6 0.86 23.27 0.80
CA LYS A 6 0.66 24.04 -0.44
C LYS A 6 1.79 23.82 -1.45
N GLN A 7 3.04 23.77 -0.99
CA GLN A 7 4.21 23.53 -1.85
C GLN A 7 4.23 22.10 -2.38
N GLY A 8 3.89 21.11 -1.55
CA GLY A 8 3.71 19.73 -1.99
C GLY A 8 2.63 19.60 -3.08
N TRP A 9 1.55 20.39 -3.01
CA TRP A 9 0.50 20.39 -4.02
C TRP A 9 1.01 20.94 -5.36
N GLN A 10 1.71 22.07 -5.33
CA GLN A 10 2.33 22.66 -6.52
C GLN A 10 3.32 21.71 -7.19
N LEU A 11 4.11 20.99 -6.40
CA LEU A 11 5.04 19.98 -6.89
C LEU A 11 4.28 18.81 -7.54
N ALA A 12 3.23 18.28 -6.90
CA ALA A 12 2.43 17.18 -7.44
C ALA A 12 1.73 17.54 -8.76
N VAL A 13 1.19 18.76 -8.87
CA VAL A 13 0.55 19.25 -10.11
C VAL A 13 1.59 19.50 -11.21
N LYS A 14 2.75 20.06 -10.89
CA LYS A 14 3.85 20.25 -11.86
C LYS A 14 4.31 18.91 -12.46
N HIS A 15 4.25 17.83 -11.67
CA HIS A 15 4.60 16.47 -12.09
C HIS A 15 3.37 15.60 -12.39
N PHE A 16 2.31 16.18 -12.94
CA PHE A 16 1.07 15.43 -13.23
C PHE A 16 1.30 14.22 -14.16
N TYR A 17 2.27 14.29 -15.07
CA TYR A 17 2.64 13.13 -15.91
C TYR A 17 3.10 11.92 -15.08
N LEU A 18 3.76 12.12 -13.93
CA LEU A 18 4.10 11.04 -13.00
C LEU A 18 2.87 10.48 -12.31
N VAL A 19 1.90 11.35 -11.98
CA VAL A 19 0.62 10.93 -11.43
C VAL A 19 -0.11 10.02 -12.43
N ILE A 20 -0.14 10.39 -13.71
CA ILE A 20 -0.72 9.56 -14.79
C ILE A 20 0.03 8.22 -14.90
N LEU A 21 1.36 8.23 -14.93
CA LEU A 21 2.17 7.01 -15.02
C LEU A 21 1.90 6.04 -13.86
N LEU A 22 1.87 6.56 -12.62
CA LEU A 22 1.57 5.76 -11.43
C LEU A 22 0.12 5.28 -11.40
N PHE A 23 -0.80 6.08 -11.90
CA PHE A 23 -2.20 5.70 -12.04
C PHE A 23 -2.34 4.54 -13.02
N LEU A 24 -1.70 4.61 -14.19
CA LEU A 24 -1.69 3.51 -15.16
C LEU A 24 -1.07 2.24 -14.57
N TYR A 25 0.05 2.37 -13.86
CA TYR A 25 0.66 1.27 -13.11
C TYR A 25 -0.33 0.65 -12.12
N GLN A 26 -0.99 1.46 -11.30
CA GLN A 26 -1.94 0.98 -10.29
C GLN A 26 -3.19 0.35 -10.91
N LEU A 27 -3.67 0.90 -12.03
CA LEU A 27 -4.81 0.35 -12.78
C LEU A 27 -4.47 -1.00 -13.39
N LEU A 28 -3.27 -1.14 -13.98
CA LEU A 28 -2.78 -2.41 -14.53
C LEU A 28 -2.76 -3.50 -13.44
N TRP A 29 -2.23 -3.17 -12.26
CA TRP A 29 -2.22 -4.09 -11.11
C TRP A 29 -3.62 -4.44 -10.61
N GLY A 30 -4.51 -3.44 -10.51
CA GLY A 30 -5.90 -3.66 -10.12
C GLY A 30 -6.61 -4.61 -11.08
N PHE A 31 -6.40 -4.43 -12.38
CA PHE A 31 -6.95 -5.31 -13.42
C PHE A 31 -6.42 -6.75 -13.30
N PHE A 32 -5.10 -6.94 -13.17
CA PHE A 32 -4.52 -8.28 -13.01
C PHE A 32 -5.03 -8.99 -11.76
N LEU A 33 -5.13 -8.27 -10.63
CA LEU A 33 -5.63 -8.83 -9.38
C LEU A 33 -7.13 -9.17 -9.50
N TYR A 34 -7.94 -8.29 -10.09
CA TYR A 34 -9.35 -8.56 -10.34
C TYR A 34 -9.53 -9.80 -11.22
N ARG A 35 -8.80 -9.88 -12.34
CA ARG A 35 -8.85 -11.03 -13.26
C ARG A 35 -8.46 -12.32 -12.56
N PHE A 36 -7.46 -12.28 -11.69
CA PHE A 36 -7.06 -13.41 -10.87
C PHE A 36 -8.19 -13.83 -9.90
N ILE A 37 -8.71 -12.90 -9.11
CA ILE A 37 -9.81 -13.16 -8.18
C ILE A 37 -11.03 -13.73 -8.92
N ASP A 38 -11.42 -13.14 -10.05
CA ASP A 38 -12.53 -13.62 -10.86
C ASP A 38 -12.28 -15.03 -11.41
N SER A 39 -11.05 -15.35 -11.83
CA SER A 39 -10.71 -16.69 -12.34
C SER A 39 -10.65 -17.78 -11.28
N VAL A 40 -10.36 -17.43 -10.02
CA VAL A 40 -10.15 -18.41 -8.92
C VAL A 40 -11.31 -18.43 -7.95
N VAL A 41 -11.69 -17.28 -7.43
CA VAL A 41 -12.65 -17.15 -6.33
C VAL A 41 -14.09 -17.26 -6.86
N SER A 42 -14.40 -16.68 -8.02
CA SER A 42 -15.77 -16.72 -8.59
C SER A 42 -16.26 -18.15 -8.85
N PRO A 43 -15.48 -19.05 -9.47
CA PRO A 43 -15.88 -20.46 -9.64
C PRO A 43 -16.05 -21.21 -8.31
N LEU A 44 -15.16 -20.96 -7.34
CA LEU A 44 -15.23 -21.59 -6.02
C LEU A 44 -16.50 -21.17 -5.27
N LEU A 45 -16.83 -19.87 -5.28
CA LEU A 45 -18.04 -19.35 -4.65
C LEU A 45 -19.31 -19.86 -5.32
N ARG A 46 -19.31 -20.05 -6.65
CA ARG A 46 -20.45 -20.64 -7.37
C ARG A 46 -20.67 -22.12 -7.04
N ARG A 47 -19.63 -22.84 -6.63
CA ARG A 47 -19.70 -24.26 -6.21
C ARG A 47 -20.12 -24.39 -4.74
N TYR A 48 -20.09 -23.30 -3.97
CA TYR A 48 -20.49 -23.34 -2.57
C TYR A 48 -22.01 -23.63 -2.44
N PRO A 49 -22.43 -24.58 -1.60
CA PRO A 49 -23.84 -24.94 -1.42
C PRO A 49 -24.57 -23.86 -0.61
N GLY A 50 -24.89 -22.73 -1.24
CA GLY A 50 -25.55 -21.59 -0.58
C GLY A 50 -27.09 -21.68 -0.55
N SER A 51 -27.70 -22.50 -1.39
CA SER A 51 -29.16 -22.53 -1.61
C SER A 51 -29.91 -23.63 -0.84
N TYR A 52 -29.21 -24.62 -0.28
CA TYR A 52 -29.77 -25.65 0.60
C TYR A 52 -28.79 -25.94 1.75
N PRO A 53 -29.00 -25.34 2.94
CA PRO A 53 -28.09 -25.52 4.06
C PRO A 53 -28.35 -26.88 4.70
N SER A 54 -27.63 -27.91 4.27
CA SER A 54 -27.31 -29.01 5.16
C SER A 54 -25.88 -28.79 5.66
N ASP A 55 -25.67 -28.78 6.97
CA ASP A 55 -24.33 -28.65 7.57
C ASP A 55 -23.36 -29.71 7.02
N THR A 56 -23.91 -30.86 6.61
CA THR A 56 -23.19 -31.93 5.92
C THR A 56 -22.63 -31.52 4.55
N ALA A 57 -23.36 -30.75 3.75
CA ALA A 57 -22.90 -30.32 2.42
C ALA A 57 -21.74 -29.31 2.53
N ALA A 58 -21.79 -28.42 3.54
CA ALA A 58 -20.71 -27.50 3.84
C ALA A 58 -19.45 -28.23 4.33
N GLN A 59 -19.59 -29.22 5.22
CA GLN A 59 -18.47 -30.04 5.68
C GLN A 59 -17.83 -30.88 4.57
N VAL A 60 -18.65 -31.46 3.67
CA VAL A 60 -18.16 -32.21 2.50
C VAL A 60 -17.41 -31.27 1.55
N PHE A 61 -17.94 -30.07 1.29
CA PHE A 61 -17.26 -29.06 0.48
C PHE A 61 -15.90 -28.65 1.08
N MET A 62 -15.83 -28.43 2.40
CA MET A 62 -14.58 -28.08 3.08
C MET A 62 -13.56 -29.21 3.04
N THR A 63 -14.01 -30.46 3.23
CA THR A 63 -13.14 -31.65 3.16
C THR A 63 -12.61 -31.87 1.75
N GLU A 64 -13.46 -31.71 0.74
CA GLU A 64 -13.08 -31.77 -0.68
C GLU A 64 -12.10 -30.66 -1.05
N ALA A 65 -12.32 -29.44 -0.56
CA ALA A 65 -11.42 -28.32 -0.79
C ALA A 65 -10.04 -28.55 -0.15
N GLN A 66 -9.99 -29.09 1.08
CA GLN A 66 -8.73 -29.49 1.72
C GLN A 66 -8.03 -30.58 0.92
N PHE A 67 -8.77 -31.60 0.46
CA PHE A 67 -8.18 -32.66 -0.34
C PHE A 67 -7.60 -32.13 -1.66
N GLN A 68 -8.33 -31.28 -2.38
CA GLN A 68 -7.82 -30.65 -3.60
C GLN A 68 -6.61 -29.75 -3.31
N LEU A 69 -6.61 -28.95 -2.24
CA LEU A 69 -5.51 -28.05 -1.91
C LEU A 69 -4.23 -28.79 -1.50
N PHE A 70 -4.33 -29.87 -0.73
CA PHE A 70 -3.17 -30.56 -0.15
C PHE A 70 -2.73 -31.82 -0.90
N LYS A 71 -3.63 -32.46 -1.66
CA LYS A 71 -3.35 -33.73 -2.35
C LYS A 71 -3.30 -33.61 -3.87
N THR A 72 -3.68 -32.47 -4.44
CA THR A 72 -3.60 -32.25 -5.89
C THR A 72 -2.71 -31.06 -6.23
N ASP A 73 -2.12 -31.07 -7.42
CA ASP A 73 -1.26 -29.99 -7.92
C ASP A 73 -2.02 -28.73 -8.35
N ILE A 74 -3.33 -28.65 -8.08
CA ILE A 74 -4.19 -27.53 -8.45
C ILE A 74 -3.68 -26.21 -7.85
N ILE A 75 -3.07 -26.24 -6.65
CA ILE A 75 -2.57 -25.04 -5.98
C ILE A 75 -1.30 -24.44 -6.62
N SER A 76 -0.47 -25.28 -7.25
CA SER A 76 0.84 -24.90 -7.80
C SER A 76 0.78 -23.72 -8.78
N PRO A 77 -0.03 -23.75 -9.86
CA PRO A 77 -0.09 -22.63 -10.81
C PRO A 77 -0.58 -21.32 -10.16
N TYR A 78 -1.46 -21.38 -9.17
CA TYR A 78 -1.94 -20.19 -8.46
C TYR A 78 -0.87 -19.58 -7.57
N VAL A 79 -0.10 -20.42 -6.86
CA VAL A 79 1.03 -19.97 -6.03
C VAL A 79 2.11 -19.35 -6.90
N TRP A 80 2.45 -19.96 -8.04
CA TRP A 80 3.41 -19.38 -8.99
C TRP A 80 2.92 -18.06 -9.59
N MET A 81 1.64 -17.96 -9.95
CA MET A 81 1.06 -16.72 -10.47
C MET A 81 1.05 -15.61 -9.42
N LEU A 82 0.59 -15.88 -8.20
CA LEU A 82 0.61 -14.91 -7.09
C LEU A 82 2.03 -14.54 -6.68
N GLY A 83 2.93 -15.53 -6.60
CA GLY A 83 4.34 -15.32 -6.31
C GLY A 83 5.01 -14.46 -7.37
N GLY A 84 4.74 -14.71 -8.66
CA GLY A 84 5.23 -13.90 -9.78
C GLY A 84 4.70 -12.47 -9.75
N LEU A 85 3.40 -12.29 -9.50
CA LEU A 85 2.78 -10.97 -9.33
C LEU A 85 3.39 -10.24 -8.12
N LEU A 86 3.59 -10.92 -7.00
CA LEU A 86 4.23 -10.35 -5.82
C LEU A 86 5.69 -9.95 -6.10
N ALA A 87 6.47 -10.81 -6.75
CA ALA A 87 7.86 -10.56 -7.10
C ALA A 87 7.99 -9.37 -8.06
N ALA A 88 7.16 -9.32 -9.11
CA ALA A 88 7.11 -8.19 -10.02
C ALA A 88 6.75 -6.88 -9.28
N ARG A 89 5.81 -6.93 -8.33
CA ARG A 89 5.47 -5.76 -7.50
C ARG A 89 6.61 -5.34 -6.58
N MET A 90 7.32 -6.29 -5.99
CA MET A 90 8.50 -6.08 -5.12
C MET A 90 9.69 -5.47 -5.87
N LEU A 91 9.76 -5.65 -7.19
CA LEU A 91 10.78 -5.03 -8.04
C LEU A 91 10.32 -3.67 -8.59
N LEU A 92 9.11 -3.60 -9.15
CA LEU A 92 8.63 -2.39 -9.83
C LEU A 92 8.30 -1.25 -8.87
N THR A 93 7.64 -1.54 -7.74
CA THR A 93 7.23 -0.50 -6.78
C THR A 93 8.40 0.37 -6.29
N PRO A 94 9.51 -0.20 -5.78
CA PRO A 94 10.65 0.61 -5.36
C PRO A 94 11.36 1.32 -6.52
N LEU A 95 11.33 0.79 -7.75
CA LEU A 95 11.86 1.49 -8.93
C LEU A 95 11.05 2.77 -9.22
N PHE A 96 9.71 2.69 -9.21
CA PHE A 96 8.86 3.87 -9.35
C PHE A 96 9.10 4.89 -8.23
N ASN A 97 9.23 4.44 -6.98
CA ASN A 97 9.54 5.31 -5.84
C ASN A 97 10.91 6.00 -6.03
N ALA A 98 11.94 5.28 -6.45
CA ALA A 98 13.27 5.84 -6.71
C ALA A 98 13.24 6.96 -7.76
N GLY A 99 12.55 6.72 -8.88
CA GLY A 99 12.37 7.74 -9.92
C GLY A 99 11.58 8.96 -9.45
N LEU A 100 10.54 8.76 -8.62
CA LEU A 100 9.75 9.85 -8.03
C LEU A 100 10.59 10.72 -7.10
N PHE A 101 11.31 10.11 -6.16
CA PHE A 101 12.10 10.83 -5.17
C PHE A 101 13.22 11.64 -5.82
N TYR A 102 13.89 11.05 -6.81
CA TYR A 102 14.89 11.76 -7.60
C TYR A 102 14.29 12.94 -8.37
N SER A 103 13.13 12.76 -9.01
CA SER A 103 12.46 13.83 -9.74
C SER A 103 12.06 14.99 -8.82
N PHE A 104 11.68 14.73 -7.58
CA PHE A 104 11.37 15.79 -6.61
C PHE A 104 12.61 16.57 -6.17
N ASN A 105 13.74 15.88 -5.95
CA ASN A 105 15.00 16.54 -5.61
C ASN A 105 15.48 17.44 -6.77
N GLN A 106 15.48 16.93 -8.00
CA GLN A 106 15.96 17.67 -9.16
C GLN A 106 15.02 18.82 -9.58
N ALA A 107 13.70 18.67 -9.40
CA ALA A 107 12.73 19.71 -9.70
C ALA A 107 12.92 21.00 -8.88
N ARG A 108 13.60 20.89 -7.73
CA ARG A 108 13.98 22.02 -6.86
C ARG A 108 15.27 22.71 -7.30
N SER A 109 16.22 22.00 -7.93
CA SER A 109 17.48 22.60 -8.41
C SER A 109 17.38 23.14 -9.84
N ASP A 110 16.86 22.34 -10.77
CA ASP A 110 17.04 22.58 -12.22
C ASP A 110 15.71 22.59 -13.00
N GLY A 111 14.58 22.34 -12.33
CA GLY A 111 13.25 22.34 -12.95
C GLY A 111 12.98 21.21 -13.96
N SER A 112 13.96 20.34 -14.24
CA SER A 112 13.85 19.23 -15.21
C SER A 112 13.33 17.93 -14.60
N THR A 113 12.54 17.19 -15.39
CA THR A 113 11.79 15.98 -15.01
C THR A 113 12.57 14.70 -15.33
N ARG A 114 13.66 14.44 -14.59
CA ARG A 114 14.59 13.32 -14.86
C ARG A 114 14.21 12.01 -14.16
N PHE A 115 12.99 11.53 -14.40
CA PHE A 115 12.47 10.31 -13.76
C PHE A 115 13.29 9.05 -14.09
N LEU A 116 13.54 8.78 -15.38
CA LEU A 116 14.27 7.58 -15.82
C LEU A 116 15.75 7.59 -15.39
N GLU A 117 16.38 8.76 -15.39
CA GLU A 117 17.74 8.93 -14.90
C GLU A 117 17.80 8.69 -13.38
N GLY A 118 16.78 9.15 -12.66
CA GLY A 118 16.60 8.92 -11.24
C GLY A 118 16.52 7.43 -10.88
N ILE A 119 15.77 6.66 -11.66
CA ILE A 119 15.72 5.19 -11.51
C ILE A 119 17.14 4.62 -11.64
N LYS A 120 17.84 4.91 -12.74
CA LYS A 120 19.18 4.35 -13.00
C LYS A 120 20.20 4.69 -11.90
N LYS A 121 20.10 5.87 -11.31
CA LYS A 121 21.06 6.36 -10.30
C LYS A 121 20.73 5.90 -8.87
N THR A 122 19.45 5.77 -8.52
CA THR A 122 19.02 5.58 -7.12
C THR A 122 18.30 4.26 -6.84
N TRP A 123 18.11 3.39 -7.83
CA TRP A 123 17.38 2.13 -7.64
C TRP A 123 18.01 1.23 -6.57
N LYS A 124 19.34 1.04 -6.54
CA LYS A 124 19.99 0.12 -5.59
C LYS A 124 19.68 0.42 -4.13
N PRO A 125 19.96 1.64 -3.60
CA PRO A 125 19.69 1.94 -2.20
C PRO A 125 18.19 1.94 -1.89
N VAL A 126 17.34 2.41 -2.80
CA VAL A 126 15.89 2.47 -2.57
C VAL A 126 15.26 1.06 -2.55
N VAL A 127 15.65 0.18 -3.47
CA VAL A 127 15.19 -1.21 -3.51
C VAL A 127 15.65 -1.96 -2.26
N LEU A 128 16.92 -1.81 -1.86
CA LEU A 128 17.44 -2.47 -0.66
C LEU A 128 16.67 -2.04 0.60
N LEU A 129 16.49 -0.73 0.78
CA LEU A 129 15.72 -0.18 1.91
C LEU A 129 14.28 -0.67 1.90
N TYR A 130 13.63 -0.71 0.73
CA TYR A 130 12.28 -1.23 0.58
C TYR A 130 12.16 -2.71 0.96
N TRP A 131 13.14 -3.54 0.59
CA TRP A 131 13.15 -4.96 0.93
C TRP A 131 13.35 -5.18 2.43
N ILE A 132 14.27 -4.44 3.05
CA ILE A 132 14.46 -4.49 4.51
C ILE A 132 13.17 -4.04 5.22
N GLU A 133 12.57 -2.93 4.78
CA GLU A 133 11.29 -2.45 5.30
C GLU A 133 10.19 -3.53 5.19
N ALA A 134 10.06 -4.17 4.02
CA ALA A 134 9.07 -5.21 3.79
C ALA A 134 9.25 -6.40 4.75
N VAL A 135 10.47 -6.93 4.87
CA VAL A 135 10.77 -8.04 5.80
C VAL A 135 10.46 -7.65 7.25
N LEU A 136 10.90 -6.46 7.67
CA LEU A 136 10.72 -6.00 9.05
C LEU A 136 9.26 -5.66 9.37
N SER A 137 8.47 -5.27 8.36
CA SER A 137 7.03 -5.03 8.49
C SER A 137 6.22 -6.31 8.67
N ILE A 138 6.70 -7.43 8.11
CA ILE A 138 6.06 -8.75 8.21
C ILE A 138 6.49 -9.47 9.50
N ALA A 139 7.59 -9.07 10.13
CA ALA A 139 8.10 -9.73 11.34
C ALA A 139 7.07 -9.93 12.47
N PRO A 140 6.19 -8.96 12.81
CA PRO A 140 5.18 -9.16 13.84
C PRO A 140 4.07 -10.16 13.44
N ALA A 141 3.91 -10.40 12.14
CA ALA A 141 2.93 -11.36 11.62
C ALA A 141 3.17 -12.76 12.18
N TRP A 142 4.43 -13.18 12.37
CA TRP A 142 4.72 -14.50 12.91
C TRP A 142 4.16 -14.74 14.32
N TYR A 143 4.00 -13.68 15.11
CA TYR A 143 3.42 -13.77 16.45
C TYR A 143 1.90 -13.50 16.46
N VAL A 144 1.45 -12.52 15.69
CA VAL A 144 0.04 -12.11 15.66
C VAL A 144 -0.84 -13.08 14.87
N LEU A 145 -0.32 -13.63 13.76
CA LEU A 145 -1.07 -14.51 12.87
C LEU A 145 -1.56 -15.81 13.56
N PRO A 146 -0.72 -16.63 14.21
CA PRO A 146 -1.20 -17.87 14.83
C PRO A 146 -2.25 -17.57 15.90
N ARG A 147 -2.00 -16.58 16.76
CA ARG A 147 -2.94 -16.17 17.81
C ARG A 147 -4.28 -15.66 17.26
N SER A 148 -4.27 -15.00 16.11
CA SER A 148 -5.50 -14.55 15.44
C SER A 148 -6.27 -15.70 14.78
N LEU A 149 -5.57 -16.74 14.30
CA LEU A 149 -6.20 -17.94 13.75
C LEU A 149 -6.84 -18.79 14.85
N ASP A 150 -6.16 -18.94 15.98
CA ASP A 150 -6.73 -19.62 17.16
C ASP A 150 -7.98 -18.89 17.64
N ALA A 151 -7.93 -17.56 17.75
CA ALA A 151 -9.09 -16.75 18.10
C ALA A 151 -10.24 -16.85 17.08
N LEU A 152 -9.96 -16.98 15.78
CA LEU A 152 -10.95 -17.20 14.72
C LEU A 152 -11.65 -18.56 14.86
N LEU A 153 -10.92 -19.59 15.27
CA LEU A 153 -11.44 -20.95 15.41
C LEU A 153 -12.20 -21.16 16.73
N GLU A 154 -11.84 -20.42 17.78
CA GLU A 154 -12.41 -20.53 19.12
C GLU A 154 -13.57 -19.55 19.39
N SER A 155 -13.66 -18.43 18.66
CA SER A 155 -14.68 -17.41 18.93
C SER A 155 -16.09 -17.83 18.50
N GLY A 156 -17.03 -17.85 19.44
CA GLY A 156 -18.47 -18.04 19.16
C GLY A 156 -19.21 -16.76 18.74
N SER A 157 -18.58 -15.60 18.92
CA SER A 157 -19.16 -14.28 18.62
C SER A 157 -18.17 -13.37 17.90
N THR A 158 -18.68 -12.58 16.95
CA THR A 158 -17.91 -11.56 16.22
C THR A 158 -17.33 -10.48 17.14
N THR A 159 -17.95 -10.23 18.29
CA THR A 159 -17.49 -9.23 19.26
C THR A 159 -16.27 -9.70 20.03
N GLU A 160 -16.26 -10.98 20.44
CA GLU A 160 -15.13 -11.61 21.15
C GLU A 160 -13.91 -11.71 20.23
N LEU A 161 -14.15 -12.10 18.97
CA LEU A 161 -13.12 -12.13 17.95
C LEU A 161 -12.46 -10.75 17.77
N LEU A 162 -13.28 -9.71 17.68
CA LEU A 162 -12.77 -8.35 17.48
C LEU A 162 -11.93 -7.91 18.70
N GLN A 163 -12.39 -8.15 19.92
CA GLN A 163 -11.62 -7.79 21.12
C GLN A 163 -10.30 -8.55 21.24
N ALA A 164 -10.25 -9.82 20.80
CA ALA A 164 -9.05 -10.63 20.82
C ALA A 164 -8.01 -10.19 19.76
N VAL A 165 -8.48 -9.82 18.55
CA VAL A 165 -7.60 -9.53 17.40
C VAL A 165 -7.22 -8.04 17.32
N LEU A 166 -8.11 -7.14 17.71
CA LEU A 166 -7.95 -5.69 17.54
C LEU A 166 -6.68 -5.13 18.20
N PRO A 167 -6.30 -5.50 19.44
CA PRO A 167 -5.10 -4.96 20.08
C PRO A 167 -3.82 -5.36 19.34
N GLY A 168 -3.74 -6.62 18.91
CA GLY A 168 -2.60 -7.14 18.14
C GLY A 168 -2.51 -6.47 16.77
N ALA A 169 -3.64 -6.33 16.07
CA ALA A 169 -3.71 -5.63 14.80
C ALA A 169 -3.32 -4.14 14.94
N ALA A 170 -3.79 -3.46 15.99
CA ALA A 170 -3.44 -2.07 16.26
C ALA A 170 -1.93 -1.89 16.54
N LEU A 171 -1.35 -2.78 17.34
CA LEU A 171 0.09 -2.74 17.64
C LEU A 171 0.93 -3.00 16.38
N TRP A 172 0.50 -3.94 15.54
CA TRP A 172 1.17 -4.24 14.27
C TRP A 172 1.04 -3.08 13.28
N LEU A 173 -0.13 -2.45 13.18
CA LEU A 173 -0.30 -1.23 12.38
C LEU A 173 0.60 -0.10 12.87
N LEU A 174 0.70 0.11 14.19
CA LEU A 174 1.59 1.11 14.77
C LEU A 174 3.06 0.82 14.42
N TRP A 175 3.51 -0.42 14.59
CA TRP A 175 4.85 -0.85 14.20
C TRP A 175 5.14 -0.60 12.72
N GLY A 176 4.25 -1.05 11.83
CA GLY A 176 4.39 -0.89 10.39
C GLY A 176 4.43 0.58 9.97
N THR A 177 3.59 1.43 10.58
CA THR A 177 3.60 2.87 10.28
C THR A 177 4.90 3.53 10.72
N VAL A 178 5.36 3.30 11.95
CA VAL A 178 6.64 3.87 12.43
C VAL A 178 7.79 3.45 11.53
N LEU A 179 7.90 2.16 11.20
CA LEU A 179 8.91 1.66 10.28
C LEU A 179 8.82 2.34 8.91
N HIS A 180 7.62 2.38 8.32
CA HIS A 180 7.42 3.00 7.01
C HIS A 180 7.91 4.46 6.99
N LEU A 181 7.54 5.25 8.00
CA LEU A 181 8.00 6.64 8.13
C LEU A 181 9.54 6.73 8.20
N MET A 182 10.20 5.87 8.98
CA MET A 182 11.66 5.87 9.12
C MET A 182 12.37 5.48 7.82
N PHE A 183 11.91 4.41 7.16
CA PHE A 183 12.48 3.95 5.89
C PHE A 183 12.21 4.94 4.75
N LEU A 184 11.07 5.62 4.74
CA LEU A 184 10.78 6.67 3.78
C LEU A 184 11.77 7.84 3.91
N ALA A 185 12.08 8.26 5.14
CA ALA A 185 13.10 9.28 5.38
C ALA A 185 14.52 8.83 4.98
N MET A 186 14.85 7.56 5.19
CA MET A 186 16.10 6.96 4.71
C MET A 186 16.18 6.99 3.17
N GLN A 187 15.10 6.62 2.49
CA GLN A 187 15.02 6.61 1.03
C GLN A 187 15.20 8.03 0.47
N PHE A 188 14.58 9.05 1.06
CA PHE A 188 14.81 10.44 0.68
C PHE A 188 16.28 10.86 0.86
N GLY A 189 16.90 10.54 2.00
CA GLY A 189 18.32 10.85 2.26
C GLY A 189 19.28 10.15 1.29
N ALA A 190 18.94 8.92 0.87
CA ALA A 190 19.68 8.20 -0.17
C ALA A 190 19.59 8.89 -1.53
N THR A 191 18.42 9.43 -1.88
CA THR A 191 18.20 10.10 -3.18
C THR A 191 18.75 11.52 -3.25
N SER A 192 18.79 12.24 -2.12
CA SER A 192 19.29 13.63 -2.06
C SER A 192 20.81 13.71 -1.86
N GLY A 193 21.51 12.57 -1.67
CA GLY A 193 22.96 12.53 -1.51
C GLY A 193 23.46 12.90 -0.10
N GLU A 194 22.56 13.15 0.86
CA GLU A 194 22.90 13.52 2.24
C GLU A 194 23.36 12.33 3.10
N GLY A 195 23.07 11.11 2.64
CA GLY A 195 23.39 9.87 3.34
C GLY A 195 22.23 9.36 4.21
N VAL A 196 22.04 8.03 4.19
CA VAL A 196 20.92 7.31 4.82
C VAL A 196 20.84 7.54 6.33
N PHE A 197 21.98 7.52 7.02
CA PHE A 197 22.03 7.65 8.48
C PHE A 197 21.75 9.08 8.96
N ARG A 198 22.15 10.10 8.19
CA ARG A 198 21.89 11.50 8.55
C ARG A 198 20.41 11.83 8.42
N SER A 199 19.75 11.34 7.37
CA SER A 199 18.30 11.53 7.22
C SER A 199 17.50 10.77 8.27
N LEU A 200 17.95 9.56 8.66
CA LEU A 200 17.36 8.81 9.77
C LEU A 200 17.41 9.61 11.07
N TRP A 201 18.58 10.11 11.45
CA TRP A 201 18.75 10.86 12.69
C TRP A 201 17.88 12.12 12.72
N ARG A 202 17.77 12.80 11.57
CA ARG A 202 16.90 13.97 11.42
C ARG A 202 15.42 13.62 11.57
N ALA A 203 14.99 12.50 10.98
CA ALA A 203 13.63 12.00 11.10
C ALA A 203 13.31 11.60 12.54
N LEU A 204 14.25 11.00 13.26
CA LEU A 204 14.09 10.66 14.67
C LEU A 204 13.93 11.90 15.55
N ARG A 205 14.79 12.93 15.35
CA ARG A 205 14.72 14.19 16.09
C ARG A 205 13.43 14.98 15.81
N ASN A 206 12.89 14.88 14.59
CA ASN A 206 11.68 15.59 14.17
C ASN A 206 10.48 14.65 14.01
N PHE A 207 10.50 13.49 14.65
CA PHE A 207 9.54 12.42 14.39
C PHE A 207 8.11 12.89 14.61
N LEU A 208 7.85 13.63 15.68
CA LEU A 208 6.50 14.09 16.00
C LEU A 208 5.90 15.01 14.92
N SER A 209 6.68 15.97 14.40
CA SER A 209 6.21 16.84 13.31
C SER A 209 5.97 16.06 12.02
N TYR A 210 6.86 15.11 11.72
CA TYR A 210 6.80 14.28 10.52
C TYR A 210 5.63 13.29 10.56
N ALA A 211 5.42 12.64 11.70
CA ALA A 211 4.28 11.78 11.99
C ALA A 211 2.97 12.56 11.93
N ALA A 212 2.91 13.77 12.52
CA ALA A 212 1.70 14.60 12.50
C ALA A 212 1.27 14.99 11.07
N ILE A 213 2.21 15.40 10.21
CA ILE A 213 1.90 15.70 8.80
C ILE A 213 1.39 14.44 8.09
N SER A 214 2.04 13.30 8.31
CA SER A 214 1.66 12.03 7.69
C SER A 214 0.25 11.61 8.12
N LEU A 215 -0.06 11.73 9.41
CA LEU A 215 -1.38 11.41 9.97
C LEU A 215 -2.47 12.33 9.39
N ILE A 216 -2.20 13.63 9.27
CA ILE A 216 -3.14 14.59 8.66
C ILE A 216 -3.41 14.23 7.20
N MET A 217 -2.35 13.93 6.43
CA MET A 217 -2.50 13.56 5.02
C MET A 217 -3.26 12.24 4.85
N TRP A 218 -2.98 11.25 5.69
CA TRP A 218 -3.74 9.99 5.71
C TRP A 218 -5.20 10.22 6.12
N GLY A 219 -5.46 11.09 7.10
CA GLY A 219 -6.81 11.47 7.51
C GLY A 219 -7.60 12.13 6.38
N ILE A 220 -6.99 13.05 5.63
CA ILE A 220 -7.59 13.67 4.45
C ILE A 220 -7.90 12.62 3.38
N GLY A 221 -6.94 11.72 3.10
CA GLY A 221 -7.13 10.64 2.13
C GLY A 221 -8.25 9.66 2.52
N ALA A 222 -8.34 9.30 3.81
CA ALA A 222 -9.37 8.42 4.36
C ALA A 222 -10.75 9.09 4.30
N ALA A 223 -10.85 10.35 4.71
CA ALA A 223 -12.10 11.12 4.63
C ALA A 223 -12.59 11.23 3.19
N ALA A 224 -11.71 11.56 2.24
CA ALA A 224 -12.05 11.60 0.82
C ALA A 224 -12.52 10.23 0.30
N GLY A 225 -11.88 9.14 0.74
CA GLY A 225 -12.28 7.78 0.39
C GLY A 225 -13.65 7.39 0.94
N LEU A 226 -13.94 7.74 2.19
CA LEU A 226 -15.26 7.52 2.78
C LEU A 226 -16.34 8.27 2.02
N VAL A 227 -16.12 9.55 1.72
CA VAL A 227 -17.07 10.36 0.94
C VAL A 227 -17.37 9.72 -0.41
N VAL A 228 -16.33 9.33 -1.16
CA VAL A 228 -16.51 8.71 -2.48
C VAL A 228 -17.20 7.35 -2.39
N THR A 229 -16.84 6.53 -1.40
CA THR A 229 -17.45 5.21 -1.22
C THR A 229 -18.94 5.34 -0.86
N SER A 230 -19.27 6.26 0.06
CA SER A 230 -20.65 6.56 0.43
C SER A 230 -21.46 7.08 -0.77
N LEU A 231 -20.89 8.00 -1.56
CA LEU A 231 -21.53 8.50 -2.77
C LEU A 231 -21.74 7.40 -3.82
N SER A 232 -20.79 6.49 -3.97
CA SER A 232 -20.88 5.36 -4.89
C SER A 232 -21.91 4.31 -4.46
N MET A 233 -22.22 4.19 -3.17
CA MET A 233 -23.28 3.30 -2.67
C MET A 233 -24.68 3.89 -2.91
N LEU A 234 -24.80 5.20 -2.92
CA LEU A 234 -26.09 5.90 -3.14
C LEU A 234 -26.49 5.99 -4.62
N TRP A 235 -25.54 5.85 -5.54
CA TRP A 235 -25.77 5.95 -6.98
C TRP A 235 -25.28 4.70 -7.70
N ALA A 236 -26.20 3.91 -8.26
CA ALA A 236 -25.86 2.78 -9.13
C ALA A 236 -26.05 3.21 -10.60
N GLY A 237 -24.95 3.49 -11.32
CA GLY A 237 -25.00 3.89 -12.73
C GLY A 237 -23.62 4.19 -13.34
N LEU A 238 -23.58 4.55 -14.63
CA LEU A 238 -22.34 4.89 -15.35
C LEU A 238 -21.51 5.97 -14.64
N PHE A 239 -22.18 6.93 -14.00
CA PHE A 239 -21.51 7.98 -13.23
C PHE A 239 -20.80 7.44 -11.99
N ALA A 240 -21.34 6.41 -11.33
CA ALA A 240 -20.68 5.76 -10.21
C ALA A 240 -19.39 5.06 -10.66
N LEU A 241 -19.40 4.45 -11.85
CA LEU A 241 -18.19 3.89 -12.47
C LEU A 241 -17.17 4.98 -12.78
N ILE A 242 -17.59 6.09 -13.41
CA ILE A 242 -16.68 7.21 -13.71
C ILE A 242 -16.09 7.80 -12.42
N LEU A 243 -16.91 7.98 -11.38
CA LEU A 243 -16.48 8.50 -10.08
C LEU A 243 -15.51 7.54 -9.39
N HIS A 244 -15.81 6.24 -9.39
CA HIS A 244 -14.96 5.21 -8.81
C HIS A 244 -13.61 5.11 -9.52
N GLN A 245 -13.61 5.13 -10.86
CA GLN A 245 -12.38 5.11 -11.65
C GLN A 245 -11.59 6.42 -11.54
N GLY A 246 -12.27 7.57 -11.49
CA GLY A 246 -11.66 8.88 -11.25
C GLY A 246 -11.04 8.98 -9.85
N TYR A 247 -11.62 8.31 -8.86
CA TYR A 247 -11.07 8.29 -7.51
C TYR A 247 -9.71 7.60 -7.43
N HIS A 248 -9.43 6.59 -8.26
CA HIS A 248 -8.10 6.00 -8.33
C HIS A 248 -7.03 7.01 -8.77
N LEU A 249 -7.37 7.93 -9.68
CA LEU A 249 -6.48 9.03 -10.08
C LEU A 249 -6.29 10.02 -8.92
N ILE A 250 -7.38 10.41 -8.25
CA ILE A 250 -7.33 11.30 -7.08
C ILE A 250 -6.48 10.68 -5.98
N ARG A 251 -6.65 9.39 -5.70
CA ARG A 251 -5.86 8.64 -4.70
C ARG A 251 -4.38 8.65 -5.05
N THR A 252 -4.05 8.48 -6.33
CA THR A 252 -2.66 8.56 -6.80
C THR A 252 -2.09 9.96 -6.61
N LEU A 253 -2.87 11.00 -6.96
CA LEU A 253 -2.50 12.39 -6.73
C LEU A 253 -2.28 12.68 -5.24
N MET A 254 -3.18 12.23 -4.36
CA MET A 254 -3.05 12.36 -2.91
C MET A 254 -1.79 11.68 -2.38
N LYS A 255 -1.44 10.50 -2.91
CA LYS A 255 -0.18 9.81 -2.56
C LYS A 255 1.04 10.62 -2.94
N VAL A 256 1.10 11.10 -4.18
CA VAL A 256 2.20 11.94 -4.70
C VAL A 256 2.30 13.24 -3.89
N TRP A 257 1.16 13.87 -3.58
CA TRP A 257 1.09 15.07 -2.76
C TRP A 257 1.59 14.84 -1.33
N THR A 258 1.21 13.73 -0.70
CA THR A 258 1.68 13.35 0.65
C THR A 258 3.19 13.21 0.68
N ILE A 259 3.75 12.47 -0.29
CA ILE A 259 5.20 12.27 -0.41
C ILE A 259 5.91 13.60 -0.65
N ALA A 260 5.38 14.47 -1.52
CA ALA A 260 5.96 15.78 -1.78
C ALA A 260 5.92 16.71 -0.55
N ALA A 261 4.82 16.71 0.22
CA ALA A 261 4.68 17.49 1.45
C ALA A 261 5.62 16.98 2.56
N GLN A 262 5.77 15.66 2.67
CA GLN A 262 6.73 15.00 3.56
C GLN A 262 8.18 15.36 3.21
N TYR A 263 8.51 15.32 1.92
CA TYR A 263 9.82 15.69 1.40
C TYR A 263 10.17 17.15 1.74
N ASP A 264 9.24 18.08 1.45
CA ASP A 264 9.45 19.50 1.70
C ASP A 264 9.58 19.84 3.20
N CYS A 265 8.82 19.16 4.07
CA CYS A 265 8.96 19.32 5.52
C CYS A 265 10.33 18.85 6.03
N LEU A 266 10.88 17.76 5.46
CA LEU A 266 12.17 17.21 5.87
C LEU A 266 13.35 18.05 5.36
N GLN A 267 13.22 18.69 4.20
CA GLN A 267 14.27 19.55 3.63
C GLN A 267 14.21 21.01 4.09
N THR A 268 13.03 21.59 4.34
CA THR A 268 12.96 23.01 4.79
C THR A 268 13.62 23.22 6.16
N LYS A 269 13.68 22.18 7.01
CA LYS A 269 14.43 22.21 8.29
C LYS A 269 15.96 22.05 8.13
N GLN A 270 16.50 22.15 6.90
CA GLN A 270 17.94 22.16 6.60
C GLN A 270 18.52 23.57 6.49
N LEU A 271 17.69 24.57 6.17
CA LEU A 271 18.02 26.00 6.17
C LEU A 271 17.77 26.58 7.56
#